data_AF-A0A0D2N974-F1
#
_entry.id   AF-A0A0D2N974-F1
#
_cell.length_a   1.000
_cell.length_b   1.000
_cell.length_c   1.000
_cell.angle_alpha   90.00
_cell.angle_beta   90.00
_cell.angle_gamma   90.00
#
_symmetry.space_group_name_H-M   'P 1'
#
loop_
_entity.id
_entity.type
_entity.pdbx_description
1 polymer ?
#
loop_
_entity_poly.entity_id
_entity_poly.type
_entity_poly.pdbx_seq_one_letter_code
_entity_poly.pdbx_strand_id
1 'polypeptide(L)'
;MPACAHPGVPVPEEAQYDDFVRISKEIMRGRSAVKQREVVREVLRSLMPREAPGAFRRLFPPTQWSAEFNALIASVAFFWLVGESELREADVQVAEDKVRRQKSLVYIKKCRYLEASGCVGMCTNMCKVPTQAYFTEEFGLPLTMKPNFEDLSCEMIFGQAPPPLEQDPVYTQPCFVPQCSLAKQLETCPKVDTERPNVTPGAEAPSPGVAAAGGAPAPPAPAVAGSGHDVNLTLQPTGVALTLDEALSLGVSDRCIASGARLFGGCSVEIAQAQRAFNLRGDVLTG
;
A
#
# COMPACT_ATOMS: atom_id res chain seq x y z
N MET A 1 9.58 -17.36 23.02
CA MET A 1 8.30 -16.80 23.48
C MET A 1 7.25 -17.25 22.47
N PRO A 2 6.12 -17.85 22.86
CA PRO A 2 5.10 -18.20 21.88
C PRO A 2 4.51 -16.89 21.33
N ALA A 3 4.32 -16.86 20.00
CA ALA A 3 3.64 -15.79 19.30
C ALA A 3 2.28 -15.51 19.94
N CYS A 4 1.82 -14.27 19.85
CA CYS A 4 0.54 -13.79 20.37
C CYS A 4 -0.63 -14.69 19.91
N ALA A 5 -0.94 -15.74 20.68
CA ALA A 5 -2.12 -16.54 20.48
C ALA A 5 -3.31 -15.72 20.99
N HIS A 6 -4.00 -15.04 20.08
CA HIS A 6 -5.28 -14.46 20.42
C HIS A 6 -6.22 -15.59 20.86
N PRO A 7 -6.83 -15.52 22.06
CA PRO A 7 -7.74 -16.57 22.49
C PRO A 7 -8.89 -16.69 21.49
N GLY A 8 -9.04 -17.88 20.89
CA GLY A 8 -10.28 -18.30 20.21
C GLY A 8 -10.27 -18.44 18.68
N VAL A 9 -9.22 -18.06 17.95
CA VAL A 9 -9.19 -18.27 16.48
C VAL A 9 -8.26 -19.45 16.14
N PRO A 10 -8.78 -20.62 15.73
CA PRO A 10 -7.94 -21.75 15.36
C PRO A 10 -7.15 -21.42 14.08
N VAL A 11 -5.83 -21.56 14.19
CA VAL A 11 -4.89 -21.49 13.07
C VAL A 11 -4.46 -22.93 12.77
N PRO A 12 -4.72 -23.46 11.57
CA PRO A 12 -4.28 -24.80 11.20
C PRO A 12 -2.75 -24.86 11.12
N GLU A 13 -2.18 -26.05 11.34
CA GLU A 13 -0.73 -26.28 11.24
C GLU A 13 -0.20 -26.02 9.83
N GLU A 14 -1.00 -26.36 8.81
CA GLU A 14 -0.73 -26.08 7.39
C GLU A 14 -1.71 -25.03 6.86
N ALA A 15 -1.46 -23.75 7.16
CA ALA A 15 -2.35 -22.67 6.75
C ALA A 15 -2.33 -22.41 5.24
N GLN A 16 -3.51 -22.31 4.65
CA GLN A 16 -3.70 -21.90 3.25
C GLN A 16 -4.07 -20.42 3.16
N TYR A 17 -4.10 -19.89 1.94
CA TYR A 17 -4.46 -18.47 1.72
C TYR A 17 -5.86 -18.12 2.23
N ASP A 18 -6.82 -19.04 2.08
CA ASP A 18 -8.19 -18.82 2.56
C ASP A 18 -8.26 -18.79 4.09
N ASP A 19 -7.36 -19.50 4.78
CA ASP A 19 -7.23 -19.38 6.24
C ASP A 19 -6.74 -17.99 6.64
N PHE A 20 -5.77 -17.42 5.91
CA PHE A 20 -5.32 -16.05 6.14
C PHE A 20 -6.47 -15.04 6.02
N VAL A 21 -7.30 -15.17 4.99
CA VAL A 21 -8.49 -14.32 4.80
C VAL A 21 -9.54 -14.55 5.89
N ARG A 22 -9.81 -15.81 6.25
CA ARG A 22 -10.73 -16.19 7.32
C ARG A 22 -10.29 -15.61 8.67
N ILE A 23 -9.03 -15.78 9.03
CA ILE A 23 -8.46 -15.26 10.28
C ILE A 23 -8.57 -13.73 10.29
N SER A 24 -8.30 -13.07 9.16
CA SER A 24 -8.47 -11.62 9.04
C SER A 24 -9.91 -11.16 9.29
N LYS A 25 -10.92 -11.93 8.83
CA LYS A 25 -12.34 -11.69 9.14
C LYS A 25 -12.62 -11.84 10.64
N GLU A 26 -12.04 -12.83 11.29
CA GLU A 26 -12.16 -13.02 12.76
C GLU A 26 -11.44 -11.91 13.56
N ILE A 27 -10.35 -11.34 13.03
CA ILE A 27 -9.71 -10.16 13.63
C ILE A 27 -10.62 -8.93 13.54
N MET A 28 -11.45 -8.80 12.52
CA MET A 28 -12.40 -7.67 12.46
C MET A 28 -13.59 -7.81 13.42
N ARG A 29 -14.03 -9.05 13.70
CA ARG A 29 -15.22 -9.28 14.52
C ARG A 29 -15.08 -8.66 15.92
N GLY A 30 -16.05 -7.81 16.28
CA GLY A 30 -16.12 -7.17 17.59
C GLY A 30 -15.04 -6.12 17.89
N ARG A 31 -14.20 -5.75 16.91
CA ARG A 31 -13.15 -4.74 17.08
C ARG A 31 -13.49 -3.46 16.31
N SER A 32 -13.18 -2.30 16.89
CA SER A 32 -13.23 -1.02 16.18
C SER A 32 -12.12 -0.96 15.11
N ALA A 33 -12.26 -0.05 14.15
CA ALA A 33 -11.27 0.18 13.09
C ALA A 33 -9.87 0.47 13.68
N VAL A 34 -9.78 1.24 14.77
CA VAL A 34 -8.52 1.50 15.49
C VAL A 34 -7.90 0.20 16.00
N LYS A 35 -8.67 -0.61 16.75
CA LYS A 35 -8.19 -1.90 17.29
C LYS A 35 -7.79 -2.90 16.20
N GLN A 36 -8.49 -2.89 15.06
CA GLN A 36 -8.13 -3.74 13.91
C GLN A 36 -6.73 -3.37 13.38
N ARG A 37 -6.48 -2.07 13.18
CA ARG A 37 -5.19 -1.56 12.70
C ARG A 37 -4.07 -1.84 13.69
N GLU A 38 -4.33 -1.70 14.99
CA GLU A 38 -3.36 -2.00 16.05
C GLU A 38 -2.91 -3.46 16.02
N VAL A 39 -3.86 -4.42 15.93
CA VAL A 39 -3.54 -5.85 15.86
C VAL A 39 -2.66 -6.15 14.64
N VAL A 40 -2.98 -5.61 13.46
CA VAL A 40 -2.16 -5.83 12.27
C VAL A 40 -0.78 -5.18 12.41
N ARG A 41 -0.71 -4.00 13.01
CA ARG A 41 0.56 -3.32 13.26
C ARG A 41 1.45 -4.13 14.21
N GLU A 42 0.88 -4.76 15.24
CA GLU A 42 1.60 -5.69 16.12
C GLU A 42 2.13 -6.92 15.37
N VAL A 43 1.31 -7.49 14.46
CA VAL A 43 1.76 -8.58 13.59
C VAL A 43 2.95 -8.11 12.75
N LEU A 44 2.87 -6.96 12.07
CA LEU A 44 3.97 -6.42 11.26
C LEU A 44 5.25 -6.20 12.08
N ARG A 45 5.14 -5.68 13.31
CA ARG A 45 6.28 -5.55 14.24
C ARG A 45 6.90 -6.89 14.59
N SER A 46 6.08 -7.91 14.81
CA SER A 46 6.56 -9.26 15.17
C SER A 46 7.37 -9.94 14.06
N LEU A 47 7.25 -9.46 12.81
CA LEU A 47 8.00 -9.95 11.66
C LEU A 47 9.44 -9.44 11.64
N MET A 48 9.75 -8.38 12.39
CA MET A 48 11.08 -7.80 12.45
C MET A 48 11.80 -8.18 13.75
N PRO A 49 13.14 -8.30 13.72
CA PRO A 49 13.94 -8.39 14.94
C PRO A 49 13.69 -7.20 15.87
N ARG A 50 13.76 -7.40 17.19
CA ARG A 50 13.36 -6.39 18.18
C ARG A 50 14.17 -5.08 18.11
N GLU A 51 15.43 -5.17 17.70
CA GLU A 51 16.36 -4.03 17.59
C GLU A 51 16.30 -3.34 16.22
N ALA A 52 15.53 -3.90 15.28
CA ALA A 52 15.51 -3.50 13.88
C ALA A 52 15.03 -2.06 13.64
N PRO A 53 13.90 -1.56 14.18
CA PRO A 53 13.30 -0.30 13.70
C PRO A 53 14.23 0.92 13.83
N GLY A 54 14.96 1.02 14.96
CA GLY A 54 15.95 2.09 15.17
C GLY A 54 17.19 1.96 14.29
N ALA A 55 17.62 0.73 14.00
CA ALA A 55 18.74 0.46 13.09
C ALA A 55 18.35 0.71 11.62
N PHE A 56 17.15 0.30 11.20
CA PHE A 56 16.65 0.50 9.84
C PHE A 56 16.53 1.97 9.48
N ARG A 57 16.00 2.83 10.36
CA ARG A 57 15.95 4.28 10.09
C ARG A 57 17.33 4.91 9.88
N ARG A 58 18.36 4.40 10.55
CA ARG A 58 19.74 4.87 10.38
C ARG A 58 20.38 4.32 9.11
N LEU A 59 20.12 3.06 8.78
CA LEU A 59 20.71 2.37 7.63
C LEU A 59 20.00 2.66 6.31
N PHE A 60 18.72 3.05 6.36
CA PHE A 60 17.86 3.28 5.20
C PHE A 60 17.15 4.64 5.33
N PRO A 61 17.87 5.77 5.18
CA PRO A 61 17.23 7.07 5.05
C PRO A 61 16.25 7.04 3.86
N PRO A 62 15.17 7.85 3.89
CA PRO A 62 14.16 7.90 2.83
C PRO A 62 14.71 8.59 1.57
N THR A 63 15.60 7.88 0.89
CA THR A 63 16.20 8.28 -0.39
C THR A 63 15.45 7.60 -1.54
N GLN A 64 15.65 8.10 -2.76
CA GLN A 64 15.11 7.47 -3.96
C GLN A 64 15.55 6.01 -4.07
N TRP A 65 16.84 5.73 -3.86
CA TRP A 65 17.36 4.38 -3.90
C TRP A 65 16.69 3.48 -2.86
N SER A 66 16.51 3.95 -1.63
CA SER A 66 15.80 3.19 -0.59
C SER A 66 14.36 2.88 -1.02
N ALA A 67 13.67 3.83 -1.64
CA ALA A 67 12.32 3.65 -2.13
C ALA A 67 12.22 2.64 -3.29
N GLU A 68 13.10 2.76 -4.29
CA GLU A 68 13.14 1.86 -5.46
C GLU A 68 13.55 0.45 -5.05
N PHE A 69 14.53 0.31 -4.15
CA PHE A 69 14.96 -0.99 -3.64
C PHE A 69 13.85 -1.67 -2.84
N ASN A 70 13.16 -0.96 -1.95
CA ASN A 70 12.04 -1.54 -1.19
C ASN A 70 10.86 -1.88 -2.10
N ALA A 71 10.58 -1.07 -3.13
CA ALA A 71 9.58 -1.40 -4.14
C ALA A 71 9.92 -2.69 -4.88
N LEU A 72 11.19 -2.85 -5.30
CA LEU A 72 11.67 -4.08 -5.93
C LEU A 72 11.48 -5.30 -5.02
N ILE A 73 11.98 -5.22 -3.79
CA ILE A 73 11.83 -6.32 -2.83
C ILE A 73 10.35 -6.62 -2.58
N ALA A 74 9.50 -5.62 -2.41
CA ALA A 74 8.07 -5.83 -2.20
C ALA A 74 7.41 -6.53 -3.40
N SER A 75 7.74 -6.12 -4.62
CA SER A 75 7.18 -6.72 -5.85
C SER A 75 7.55 -8.20 -6.00
N VAL A 76 8.75 -8.60 -5.58
CA VAL A 76 9.24 -9.98 -5.69
C VAL A 76 8.86 -10.83 -4.47
N ALA A 77 8.86 -10.27 -3.26
CA ALA A 77 8.64 -11.02 -2.03
C ALA A 77 7.14 -11.20 -1.71
N PHE A 78 6.28 -10.28 -2.13
CA PHE A 78 4.86 -10.28 -1.74
C PHE A 78 3.89 -10.69 -2.86
N PHE A 79 4.37 -11.09 -4.05
CA PHE A 79 3.47 -11.51 -5.14
C PHE A 79 2.50 -12.65 -4.74
N TRP A 80 2.93 -13.57 -3.87
CA TRP A 80 2.08 -14.67 -3.37
C TRP A 80 0.93 -14.16 -2.49
N LEU A 81 1.15 -13.05 -1.79
CA LEU A 81 0.24 -12.44 -0.83
C LEU A 81 -0.76 -11.52 -1.53
N VAL A 82 -0.26 -10.62 -2.36
CA VAL A 82 -1.07 -9.56 -2.98
C VAL A 82 -1.37 -9.80 -4.46
N GLY A 83 -0.65 -10.68 -5.15
CA GLY A 83 -0.86 -10.97 -6.57
C GLY A 83 0.23 -10.41 -7.48
N GLU A 84 0.03 -10.61 -8.79
CA GLU A 84 0.98 -10.16 -9.82
C GLU A 84 1.21 -8.65 -9.74
N SER A 85 2.49 -8.27 -9.70
CA SER A 85 2.93 -6.90 -9.45
C SER A 85 3.99 -6.48 -10.46
N GLU A 86 4.01 -5.20 -10.82
CA GLU A 86 5.01 -4.61 -11.70
C GLU A 86 5.54 -3.29 -11.12
N LEU A 87 6.82 -3.02 -11.37
CA LEU A 87 7.44 -1.76 -11.00
C LEU A 87 7.23 -0.72 -12.08
N ARG A 88 6.68 0.44 -11.70
CA ARG A 88 6.47 1.57 -12.59
C ARG A 88 7.24 2.79 -12.09
N GLU A 89 7.61 3.64 -13.04
CA GLU A 89 8.06 4.99 -12.76
C GLU A 89 6.87 5.92 -12.60
N ALA A 90 6.91 6.75 -11.56
CA ALA A 90 5.89 7.75 -11.29
C ALA A 90 6.53 9.03 -10.72
N ASP A 91 5.77 10.10 -10.76
CA ASP A 91 6.09 11.34 -10.07
C ASP A 91 5.62 11.21 -8.62
N VAL A 92 6.58 11.11 -7.69
CA VAL A 92 6.35 10.83 -6.28
C VAL A 92 6.51 12.11 -5.47
N GLN A 93 5.49 12.47 -4.70
CA GLN A 93 5.54 13.58 -3.75
C GLN A 93 6.37 13.17 -2.52
N VAL A 94 7.65 13.54 -2.49
CA VAL A 94 8.59 13.14 -1.42
C VAL A 94 8.65 14.12 -0.26
N ALA A 95 8.19 15.37 -0.45
CA ALA A 95 7.96 16.40 0.56
C ALA A 95 6.91 17.40 0.03
N GLU A 96 6.34 18.30 0.84
CA GLU A 96 5.25 19.22 0.41
C GLU A 96 5.56 20.03 -0.85
N ASP A 97 6.81 20.44 -1.03
CA ASP A 97 7.30 21.27 -2.14
C ASP A 97 8.16 20.51 -3.15
N LYS A 98 8.25 19.18 -3.03
CA LYS A 98 9.19 18.36 -3.80
C LYS A 98 8.54 17.12 -4.40
N VAL A 99 8.54 17.08 -5.72
CA VAL A 99 8.21 15.91 -6.54
C VAL A 99 9.49 15.31 -7.11
N ARG A 100 9.57 13.99 -7.16
CA ARG A 100 10.68 13.27 -7.80
C ARG A 100 10.17 12.15 -8.69
N ARG A 101 10.70 12.06 -9.91
CA ARG A 101 10.52 10.91 -10.79
C ARG A 101 11.37 9.74 -10.28
N GLN A 102 10.75 8.62 -9.95
CA GLN A 102 11.44 7.42 -9.44
C GLN A 102 10.65 6.13 -9.70
N LYS A 103 11.34 4.99 -9.79
CA LYS A 103 10.75 3.66 -10.06
C LYS A 103 10.32 2.94 -8.78
N SER A 104 9.54 3.64 -7.94
CA SER A 104 9.15 3.16 -6.61
C SER A 104 7.65 2.91 -6.45
N LEU A 105 6.91 2.85 -7.57
CA LEU A 105 5.51 2.43 -7.59
C LEU A 105 5.44 0.93 -7.90
N VAL A 106 4.93 0.15 -6.95
CA VAL A 106 4.52 -1.24 -7.18
C VAL A 106 3.06 -1.23 -7.58
N TYR A 107 2.77 -1.57 -8.83
CA TYR A 107 1.42 -1.72 -9.35
C TYR A 107 1.01 -3.18 -9.28
N ILE A 108 0.09 -3.49 -8.37
CA ILE A 108 -0.54 -4.81 -8.26
C ILE A 108 -1.70 -4.83 -9.25
N LYS A 109 -1.61 -5.70 -10.28
CA LYS A 109 -2.60 -5.76 -11.36
C LYS A 109 -3.98 -6.17 -10.89
N LYS A 110 -4.01 -7.13 -9.96
CA LYS A 110 -5.22 -7.63 -9.32
C LYS A 110 -4.89 -8.12 -7.91
N CYS A 111 -5.35 -7.38 -6.90
CA CYS A 111 -5.05 -7.61 -5.51
C CYS A 111 -5.79 -8.84 -4.99
N ARG A 112 -5.05 -9.94 -4.80
CA ARG A 112 -5.58 -11.23 -4.32
C ARG A 112 -6.30 -11.08 -2.97
N TYR A 113 -5.79 -10.22 -2.08
CA TYR A 113 -6.40 -10.02 -0.76
C TYR A 113 -7.70 -9.23 -0.86
N LEU A 114 -7.75 -8.19 -1.70
CA LEU A 114 -8.97 -7.43 -1.93
C LEU A 114 -10.04 -8.30 -2.59
N GLU A 115 -9.65 -9.09 -3.59
CA GLU A 115 -10.54 -10.04 -4.28
C GLU A 115 -11.14 -11.08 -3.32
N ALA A 116 -10.31 -11.74 -2.52
CA ALA A 116 -10.73 -12.81 -1.62
C ALA A 116 -11.50 -12.30 -0.38
N SER A 117 -11.15 -11.10 0.10
CA SER A 117 -11.86 -10.47 1.20
C SER A 117 -13.21 -9.90 0.78
N GLY A 118 -13.30 -9.37 -0.45
CA GLY A 118 -14.51 -8.73 -0.96
C GLY A 118 -15.02 -7.59 -0.09
N CYS A 119 -14.12 -6.91 0.65
CA CYS A 119 -14.52 -5.96 1.67
C CYS A 119 -13.58 -4.75 1.75
N VAL A 120 -14.12 -3.57 1.45
CA VAL A 120 -13.41 -2.28 1.55
C VAL A 120 -12.87 -2.05 2.96
N GLY A 121 -13.66 -2.38 3.99
CA GLY A 121 -13.21 -2.29 5.39
C GLY A 121 -12.01 -3.20 5.70
N MET A 122 -11.97 -4.42 5.16
CA MET A 122 -10.81 -5.31 5.30
C MET A 122 -9.58 -4.72 4.59
N CYS A 123 -9.73 -4.28 3.35
CA CYS A 123 -8.63 -3.65 2.61
C CYS A 123 -8.07 -2.43 3.38
N THR A 124 -8.96 -1.59 3.91
CA THR A 124 -8.60 -0.37 4.65
C THR A 124 -7.90 -0.69 5.97
N ASN A 125 -8.55 -1.46 6.83
CA ASN A 125 -8.15 -1.61 8.23
C ASN A 125 -7.20 -2.77 8.49
N MET A 126 -7.12 -3.73 7.57
CA MET A 126 -6.24 -4.90 7.71
C MET A 126 -5.04 -4.89 6.78
N CYS A 127 -5.03 -4.04 5.75
CA CYS A 127 -3.93 -3.97 4.79
C CYS A 127 -3.39 -2.53 4.68
N LYS A 128 -4.15 -1.61 4.09
CA LYS A 128 -3.69 -0.26 3.74
C LYS A 128 -3.18 0.53 4.95
N VAL A 129 -4.07 0.91 5.86
CA VAL A 129 -3.76 1.83 6.96
C VAL A 129 -2.66 1.29 7.89
N PRO A 130 -2.71 0.02 8.36
CA PRO A 130 -1.65 -0.48 9.22
C PRO A 130 -0.31 -0.61 8.50
N THR A 131 -0.28 -0.97 7.22
CA THR A 131 0.97 -1.08 6.44
C THR A 131 1.58 0.30 6.19
N GLN A 132 0.80 1.29 5.77
CA GLN A 132 1.28 2.67 5.59
C GLN A 132 1.87 3.23 6.89
N ALA A 133 1.18 3.02 8.01
CA ALA A 133 1.65 3.48 9.31
C ALA A 133 2.92 2.75 9.75
N TYR A 134 2.99 1.44 9.60
CA TYR A 134 4.20 0.68 9.91
C TYR A 134 5.41 1.15 9.07
N PHE A 135 5.24 1.31 7.76
CA PHE A 135 6.33 1.76 6.89
C PHE A 135 6.78 3.19 7.21
N THR A 136 5.82 4.11 7.39
CA THR A 136 6.10 5.53 7.61
C THR A 136 6.59 5.81 9.03
N GLU A 137 5.88 5.31 10.03
CA GLU A 137 6.09 5.65 11.43
C GLU A 137 7.08 4.74 12.13
N GLU A 138 7.40 3.55 11.62
CA GLU A 138 8.26 2.57 12.29
C GLU A 138 9.49 2.22 11.46
N PHE A 139 9.27 1.72 10.25
CA PHE A 139 10.34 1.34 9.32
C PHE A 139 11.15 2.56 8.83
N GLY A 140 10.50 3.73 8.69
CA GLY A 140 11.14 5.00 8.31
C GLY A 140 11.20 5.27 6.80
N LEU A 141 10.39 4.57 6.02
CA LEU A 141 10.23 4.81 4.59
C LEU A 141 8.76 5.14 4.32
N PRO A 142 8.42 6.38 3.95
CA PRO A 142 7.05 6.75 3.65
C PRO A 142 6.44 5.82 2.59
N LEU A 143 5.18 5.41 2.81
CA LEU A 143 4.45 4.55 1.88
C LEU A 143 2.99 5.03 1.76
N THR A 144 2.54 5.20 0.53
CA THR A 144 1.13 5.43 0.19
C THR A 144 0.58 4.25 -0.58
N MET A 145 -0.59 3.76 -0.18
CA MET A 145 -1.30 2.67 -0.85
C MET A 145 -2.63 3.17 -1.41
N LYS A 146 -2.90 2.88 -2.69
CA LYS A 146 -4.10 3.32 -3.40
C LYS A 146 -4.79 2.10 -4.01
N PRO A 147 -5.70 1.45 -3.28
CA PRO A 147 -6.51 0.37 -3.83
C PRO A 147 -7.55 0.93 -4.81
N ASN A 148 -7.79 0.21 -5.90
CA ASN A 148 -8.91 0.43 -6.79
C ASN A 148 -9.95 -0.69 -6.55
N PHE A 149 -11.16 -0.29 -6.15
CA PHE A 149 -12.23 -1.21 -5.81
C PHE A 149 -13.08 -1.64 -7.01
N GLU A 150 -12.87 -1.05 -8.18
CA GLU A 150 -13.57 -1.40 -9.41
C GLU A 150 -12.86 -2.53 -10.18
N ASP A 151 -11.55 -2.40 -10.38
CA ASP A 151 -10.72 -3.37 -11.12
C ASP A 151 -9.88 -4.29 -10.22
N LEU A 152 -9.95 -4.09 -8.90
CA LEU A 152 -9.21 -4.81 -7.86
C LEU A 152 -7.70 -4.54 -7.86
N SER A 153 -7.18 -3.60 -8.63
CA SER A 153 -5.76 -3.23 -8.61
C SER A 153 -5.37 -2.48 -7.33
N CYS A 154 -4.07 -2.33 -7.07
CA CYS A 154 -3.57 -1.51 -5.97
C CYS A 154 -2.19 -0.93 -6.30
N GLU A 155 -2.02 0.36 -6.07
CA GLU A 155 -0.71 1.01 -6.12
C GLU A 155 -0.08 1.02 -4.72
N MET A 156 1.20 0.69 -4.62
CA MET A 156 2.02 0.93 -3.42
C MET A 156 3.19 1.83 -3.81
N ILE A 157 3.19 3.06 -3.32
CA ILE A 157 4.13 4.12 -3.72
C ILE A 157 5.11 4.34 -2.57
N PHE A 158 6.31 3.78 -2.70
CA PHE A 158 7.37 3.96 -1.73
C PHE A 158 8.02 5.34 -1.90
N GLY A 159 8.31 6.02 -0.78
CA GLY A 159 8.82 7.38 -0.72
C GLY A 159 7.74 8.47 -0.66
N GLN A 160 6.45 8.12 -0.80
CA GLN A 160 5.34 9.07 -0.65
C GLN A 160 4.72 8.94 0.74
N ALA A 161 4.49 10.06 1.41
CA ALA A 161 3.75 10.06 2.67
C ALA A 161 2.25 9.79 2.42
N PRO A 162 1.61 8.96 3.27
CA PRO A 162 0.18 8.73 3.16
C PRO A 162 -0.59 10.03 3.45
N PRO A 163 -1.73 10.25 2.78
CA PRO A 163 -2.59 11.39 3.10
C PRO A 163 -3.16 11.27 4.52
N PRO A 164 -3.55 12.40 5.13
CA PRO A 164 -4.38 12.40 6.34
C PRO A 164 -5.66 11.58 6.14
N LEU A 165 -6.19 11.00 7.23
CA LEU A 165 -7.37 10.12 7.18
C LEU A 165 -8.58 10.81 6.53
N GLU A 166 -8.79 12.08 6.82
CA GLU A 166 -9.91 12.89 6.34
C GLU A 166 -9.84 13.17 4.84
N GLN A 167 -8.64 13.08 4.27
CA GLN A 167 -8.36 13.35 2.85
C GLN A 167 -8.18 12.06 2.05
N ASP A 168 -8.12 10.90 2.70
CA ASP A 168 -7.91 9.63 2.03
C ASP A 168 -9.23 9.13 1.41
N PRO A 169 -9.32 8.97 0.08
CA PRO A 169 -10.54 8.61 -0.61
C PRO A 169 -11.10 7.25 -0.21
N VAL A 170 -10.31 6.40 0.46
CA VAL A 170 -10.80 5.11 0.98
C VAL A 170 -11.92 5.26 2.00
N TYR A 171 -11.95 6.39 2.72
CA TYR A 171 -12.91 6.67 3.79
C TYR A 171 -14.30 7.11 3.31
N THR A 172 -14.46 7.34 2.00
CA THR A 172 -15.74 7.68 1.37
C THR A 172 -16.23 6.58 0.43
N GLN A 173 -15.49 5.47 0.29
CA GLN A 173 -15.84 4.40 -0.63
C GLN A 173 -17.10 3.64 -0.21
N PRO A 174 -17.99 3.29 -1.14
CA PRO A 174 -19.11 2.39 -0.88
C PRO A 174 -18.61 0.98 -0.53
N CYS A 175 -19.48 0.11 0.00
CA CYS A 175 -19.07 -1.29 0.16
C CYS A 175 -18.86 -1.97 -1.20
N PHE A 176 -18.06 -3.03 -1.19
CA PHE A 176 -17.78 -3.83 -2.37
C PHE A 176 -19.05 -4.54 -2.88
N VAL A 177 -19.62 -4.06 -3.98
CA VAL A 177 -20.95 -4.45 -4.50
C VAL A 177 -21.11 -5.95 -4.72
N PRO A 178 -20.15 -6.68 -5.33
CA PRO A 178 -20.35 -8.08 -5.67
C PRO A 178 -20.50 -9.01 -4.45
N GLN A 179 -19.95 -8.65 -3.28
CA GLN A 179 -19.81 -9.58 -2.15
C GLN A 179 -20.31 -9.03 -0.80
N CYS A 180 -20.81 -7.79 -0.75
CA CYS A 180 -21.24 -7.16 0.51
C CYS A 180 -22.74 -6.85 0.52
N SER A 181 -23.47 -7.43 1.47
CA SER A 181 -24.92 -7.19 1.66
C SER A 181 -25.26 -5.73 1.98
N LEU A 182 -24.30 -4.96 2.51
CA LEU A 182 -24.47 -3.54 2.85
C LEU A 182 -24.26 -2.60 1.66
N ALA A 183 -23.75 -3.10 0.52
CA ALA A 183 -23.33 -2.24 -0.60
C ALA A 183 -24.44 -1.44 -1.27
N LYS A 184 -25.69 -1.88 -1.14
CA LYS A 184 -26.86 -1.18 -1.69
C LYS A 184 -27.57 -0.30 -0.67
N GLN A 185 -27.08 -0.26 0.58
CA GLN A 185 -27.79 0.35 1.70
C GLN A 185 -27.16 1.67 2.14
N LEU A 186 -25.87 1.86 1.92
CA LEU A 186 -25.11 3.00 2.42
C LEU A 186 -24.18 3.51 1.32
N GLU A 187 -24.07 4.84 1.22
CA GLU A 187 -23.16 5.51 0.28
C GLU A 187 -21.68 5.27 0.64
N THR A 188 -21.38 5.14 1.93
CA THR A 188 -20.04 4.83 2.44
C THR A 188 -20.05 3.53 3.23
N CYS A 189 -19.01 2.73 3.06
CA CYS A 189 -18.86 1.47 3.78
C CYS A 189 -18.68 1.71 5.29
N PRO A 190 -19.58 1.24 6.17
CA PRO A 190 -19.48 1.50 7.61
C PRO A 190 -18.31 0.77 8.28
N LYS A 191 -17.63 -0.12 7.55
CA LYS A 191 -16.48 -0.88 8.04
C LYS A 191 -15.14 -0.19 7.83
N VAL A 192 -15.07 0.91 7.07
CA VAL A 192 -13.79 1.65 6.88
C VAL A 192 -13.44 2.46 8.13
N ASP A 193 -14.46 2.96 8.81
CA ASP A 193 -14.34 3.73 10.04
C ASP A 193 -15.56 3.42 10.92
N THR A 194 -15.35 2.58 11.94
CA THR A 194 -16.42 2.16 12.86
C THR A 194 -16.69 3.18 13.95
N GLU A 195 -15.86 4.23 14.05
CA GLU A 195 -16.00 5.28 15.06
C GLU A 195 -16.72 6.51 14.50
N ARG A 196 -16.86 6.59 13.16
CA ARG A 196 -17.68 7.61 12.52
C ARG A 196 -19.13 7.53 13.02
N PRO A 197 -19.72 8.67 13.44
CA PRO A 197 -21.15 8.73 13.71
C PRO A 197 -21.92 8.25 12.48
N ASN A 198 -22.87 7.32 12.65
CA ASN A 198 -23.77 6.91 11.57
C ASN A 198 -24.56 8.14 11.10
N VAL A 199 -24.13 8.75 9.99
CA VAL A 199 -24.94 9.74 9.30
C VAL A 199 -25.96 8.96 8.47
N THR A 200 -27.19 8.88 8.97
CA THR A 200 -28.31 8.33 8.20
C THR A 200 -28.55 9.26 7.00
N PRO A 201 -28.58 8.75 5.75
CA PRO A 201 -29.01 9.56 4.61
C PRO A 201 -30.47 9.98 4.85
N GLY A 202 -30.70 11.25 5.19
CA GLY A 202 -32.04 11.80 5.46
C GLY A 202 -32.17 12.71 6.68
N ALA A 203 -31.15 12.87 7.51
CA ALA A 203 -31.13 13.93 8.53
C ALA A 203 -30.40 15.16 7.97
N GLU A 204 -31.15 16.06 7.34
CA GLU A 204 -30.68 17.38 6.93
C GLU A 204 -30.08 18.09 8.15
N ALA A 205 -28.80 18.47 8.06
CA ALA A 205 -28.20 19.33 9.07
C ALA A 205 -28.97 20.65 9.09
N PRO A 206 -29.30 21.23 10.26
CA PRO A 206 -29.94 22.53 10.29
C PRO A 206 -28.99 23.55 9.67
N SER A 207 -29.39 24.08 8.52
CA SER A 207 -28.71 25.17 7.83
C SER A 207 -28.42 26.30 8.81
N PRO A 208 -27.15 26.75 8.96
CA PRO A 208 -26.90 27.98 9.69
C PRO A 208 -27.56 29.13 8.93
N GLY A 209 -28.38 29.87 9.67
CA GLY A 209 -29.27 30.91 9.16
C GLY A 209 -28.56 31.92 8.26
N VAL A 210 -29.28 32.27 7.20
CA VAL A 210 -29.01 33.31 6.22
C VAL A 210 -28.69 34.64 6.93
N ALA A 211 -27.50 35.17 6.70
CA ALA A 211 -27.22 36.60 6.78
C ALA A 211 -26.83 37.08 5.37
N ALA A 212 -27.75 37.82 4.76
CA ALA A 212 -27.60 38.40 3.43
C ALA A 212 -26.67 39.61 3.45
N ALA A 213 -25.78 39.73 2.45
CA ALA A 213 -25.34 41.02 1.92
C ALA A 213 -24.65 40.88 0.55
N GLY A 214 -25.27 41.48 -0.48
CA GLY A 214 -24.58 42.28 -1.51
C GLY A 214 -23.82 41.57 -2.62
N GLY A 215 -24.41 41.54 -3.82
CA GLY A 215 -23.76 41.10 -5.05
C GLY A 215 -22.96 42.18 -5.77
N ALA A 216 -22.05 41.74 -6.65
CA ALA A 216 -21.53 42.45 -7.83
C ALA A 216 -20.80 41.43 -8.76
N PRO A 217 -20.66 41.72 -10.08
CA PRO A 217 -20.73 40.70 -11.13
C PRO A 217 -19.39 40.12 -11.60
N ALA A 218 -19.49 38.98 -12.30
CA ALA A 218 -18.40 38.23 -12.90
C ALA A 218 -17.75 38.95 -14.11
N PRO A 219 -16.43 38.82 -14.30
CA PRO A 219 -15.75 39.21 -15.54
C PRO A 219 -15.80 38.10 -16.61
N PRO A 220 -15.68 38.46 -17.91
CA PRO A 220 -15.89 37.55 -19.03
C PRO A 220 -14.65 36.72 -19.41
N ALA A 221 -14.90 35.58 -20.05
CA ALA A 221 -13.91 34.70 -20.65
C ALA A 221 -13.23 35.31 -21.90
N PRO A 222 -12.00 34.90 -22.24
CA PRO A 222 -11.49 35.03 -23.59
C PRO A 222 -11.47 33.70 -24.36
N ALA A 223 -11.49 33.87 -25.68
CA ALA A 223 -11.77 32.90 -26.72
C ALA A 223 -10.53 32.15 -27.26
N VAL A 224 -10.86 31.20 -28.13
CA VAL A 224 -10.09 30.20 -28.88
C VAL A 224 -9.11 30.78 -29.92
N ALA A 225 -7.95 30.12 -30.07
CA ALA A 225 -7.20 29.87 -31.31
C ALA A 225 -6.11 28.82 -30.98
N GLY A 226 -5.72 27.80 -31.74
CA GLY A 226 -5.95 27.37 -33.13
C GLY A 226 -4.65 26.68 -33.63
N SER A 227 -4.77 25.58 -34.39
CA SER A 227 -3.70 24.79 -35.08
C SER A 227 -2.74 23.98 -34.19
N GLY A 228 -2.32 22.75 -34.48
CA GLY A 228 -2.42 21.87 -35.64
C GLY A 228 -1.17 20.96 -35.65
N HIS A 229 -1.35 19.68 -36.03
CA HIS A 229 -0.38 18.66 -36.48
C HIS A 229 -0.40 17.34 -35.68
N ASP A 230 -1.01 16.35 -36.31
CA ASP A 230 -0.75 14.93 -36.15
C ASP A 230 0.71 14.59 -36.46
N VAL A 231 1.38 13.86 -35.56
CA VAL A 231 2.38 12.86 -35.94
C VAL A 231 2.25 11.65 -35.01
N ASN A 232 1.71 10.58 -35.57
CA ASN A 232 1.72 9.24 -35.00
C ASN A 232 3.13 8.64 -35.18
N LEU A 233 3.81 8.30 -34.08
CA LEU A 233 5.04 7.50 -34.11
C LEU A 233 5.00 6.47 -32.98
N THR A 234 4.63 5.27 -33.39
CA THR A 234 4.68 3.99 -32.71
C THR A 234 6.02 3.78 -31.99
N LEU A 235 6.01 3.68 -30.67
CA LEU A 235 7.15 3.19 -29.88
C LEU A 235 6.80 1.82 -29.31
N GLN A 236 7.46 0.80 -29.85
CA GLN A 236 7.41 -0.58 -29.36
C GLN A 236 8.03 -0.63 -27.95
N PRO A 237 7.43 -1.38 -26.99
CA PRO A 237 8.07 -1.61 -25.71
C PRO A 237 9.12 -2.70 -25.87
N THR A 238 10.40 -2.32 -25.90
CA THR A 238 11.47 -3.27 -25.55
C THR A 238 11.47 -3.45 -24.03
N GLY A 239 10.52 -4.26 -23.56
CA GLY A 239 10.54 -4.77 -22.21
C GLY A 239 11.74 -5.71 -22.05
N VAL A 240 12.70 -5.32 -21.23
CA VAL A 240 13.67 -6.27 -20.68
C VAL A 240 13.22 -6.58 -19.27
N ALA A 241 12.54 -7.71 -19.12
CA ALA A 241 12.33 -8.36 -17.84
C ALA A 241 13.69 -8.88 -17.36
N LEU A 242 14.06 -8.60 -16.11
CA LEU A 242 15.22 -9.25 -15.49
C LEU A 242 14.98 -10.75 -15.44
N THR A 243 15.86 -11.49 -16.09
CA THR A 243 15.82 -12.95 -16.16
C THR A 243 16.18 -13.56 -14.80
N LEU A 244 15.78 -14.81 -14.57
CA LEU A 244 16.11 -15.56 -13.35
C LEU A 244 17.62 -15.57 -13.06
N ASP A 245 18.45 -15.60 -14.11
CA ASP A 245 19.91 -15.54 -14.02
C ASP A 245 20.45 -14.18 -13.51
N GLU A 246 19.77 -13.08 -13.82
CA GLU A 246 20.15 -11.75 -13.32
C GLU A 246 19.75 -11.56 -11.84
N ALA A 247 18.67 -12.20 -11.40
CA ALA A 247 18.28 -12.25 -9.99
C ALA A 247 19.24 -13.12 -9.15
N LEU A 248 19.74 -14.21 -9.71
CA LEU A 248 20.74 -15.09 -9.08
C LEU A 248 22.13 -14.44 -8.98
N SER A 249 22.51 -13.62 -9.97
CA SER A 249 23.75 -12.82 -9.98
C SER A 249 23.83 -11.79 -8.84
N LEU A 250 22.67 -11.37 -8.29
CA LEU A 250 22.58 -10.48 -7.12
C LEU A 250 22.65 -11.23 -5.77
N GLY A 251 22.91 -12.54 -5.78
CA GLY A 251 23.10 -13.35 -4.56
C GLY A 251 21.81 -13.78 -3.87
N VAL A 252 20.66 -13.71 -4.55
CA VAL A 252 19.39 -14.26 -4.03
C VAL A 252 19.38 -15.76 -4.31
N SER A 253 19.62 -16.59 -3.30
CA SER A 253 19.61 -18.05 -3.47
C SER A 253 18.25 -18.56 -3.97
N ASP A 254 18.27 -19.59 -4.84
CA ASP A 254 17.10 -20.35 -5.30
C ASP A 254 16.13 -20.75 -4.16
N ARG A 255 16.66 -20.90 -2.94
CA ARG A 255 15.86 -21.20 -1.74
C ARG A 255 14.95 -20.06 -1.29
N CYS A 256 15.33 -18.78 -1.45
CA CYS A 256 14.46 -17.65 -1.09
C CYS A 256 13.34 -17.45 -2.12
N ILE A 257 13.53 -17.84 -3.40
CA ILE A 257 12.50 -17.74 -4.45
C ILE A 257 11.51 -18.92 -4.37
N ALA A 258 12.01 -20.15 -4.17
CA ALA A 258 11.16 -21.35 -4.17
C ALA A 258 10.40 -21.59 -2.85
N SER A 259 10.81 -20.97 -1.73
CA SER A 259 10.28 -21.26 -0.39
C SER A 259 9.35 -20.18 0.15
N GLY A 260 8.49 -19.57 -0.67
CA GLY A 260 7.44 -18.63 -0.25
C GLY A 260 6.48 -19.12 0.87
N ALA A 261 6.74 -20.30 1.46
CA ALA A 261 6.02 -20.94 2.55
C ALA A 261 6.86 -21.22 3.83
N ARG A 262 8.12 -20.79 3.96
CA ARG A 262 8.85 -20.87 5.25
C ARG A 262 9.10 -19.49 5.84
N LEU A 263 8.04 -18.99 6.44
CA LEU A 263 7.94 -17.83 7.32
C LEU A 263 9.21 -17.61 8.18
N PHE A 264 9.85 -16.44 7.98
CA PHE A 264 10.60 -15.65 8.97
C PHE A 264 11.87 -16.21 9.66
N GLY A 265 12.81 -16.82 8.91
CA GLY A 265 14.08 -17.26 9.53
C GLY A 265 15.40 -16.99 8.80
N GLY A 266 15.43 -17.01 7.46
CA GLY A 266 16.71 -17.10 6.72
C GLY A 266 17.18 -15.85 5.96
N CYS A 267 16.26 -15.09 5.37
CA CYS A 267 16.64 -14.15 4.30
C CYS A 267 17.11 -12.76 4.82
N SER A 268 17.02 -12.46 6.12
CA SER A 268 17.40 -11.13 6.66
C SER A 268 18.91 -10.84 6.63
N VAL A 269 19.76 -11.87 6.72
CA VAL A 269 21.23 -11.72 6.71
C VAL A 269 21.75 -11.62 5.27
N GLU A 270 21.16 -12.37 4.34
CA GLU A 270 21.58 -12.39 2.93
C GLU A 270 21.21 -11.09 2.20
N ILE A 271 20.05 -10.50 2.50
CA ILE A 271 19.67 -9.16 1.98
C ILE A 271 20.64 -8.09 2.49
N ALA A 272 21.04 -8.14 3.76
CA ALA A 272 22.02 -7.20 4.33
C ALA A 272 23.43 -7.37 3.73
N GLN A 273 23.80 -8.59 3.33
CA GLN A 273 25.09 -8.91 2.70
C GLN A 273 25.13 -8.51 1.21
N ALA A 274 24.05 -8.75 0.45
CA ALA A 274 23.93 -8.29 -0.93
C ALA A 274 24.02 -6.75 -1.02
N GLN A 275 23.44 -6.03 -0.03
CA GLN A 275 23.54 -4.56 0.07
C GLN A 275 24.98 -4.07 0.34
N ARG A 276 25.73 -4.77 1.20
CA ARG A 276 27.16 -4.45 1.48
C ARG A 276 28.03 -4.64 0.24
N ALA A 277 27.79 -5.68 -0.54
CA ALA A 277 28.52 -5.95 -1.78
C ALA A 277 28.25 -4.90 -2.87
N PHE A 278 27.04 -4.33 -2.90
CA PHE A 278 26.69 -3.28 -3.87
C PHE A 278 27.21 -1.90 -3.48
N ASN A 279 27.21 -1.54 -2.19
CA ASN A 279 27.84 -0.29 -1.71
C ASN A 279 29.34 -0.22 -2.06
N LEU A 280 30.06 -1.35 -1.98
CA LEU A 280 31.48 -1.42 -2.39
C LEU A 280 31.69 -1.25 -3.90
N ARG A 281 30.66 -1.49 -4.73
CA ARG A 281 30.70 -1.21 -6.19
C ARG A 281 30.24 0.21 -6.52
N GLY A 282 29.41 0.84 -5.69
CA GLY A 282 28.99 2.23 -5.83
C GLY A 282 30.16 3.22 -5.65
N ASP A 283 31.09 2.94 -4.75
CA ASP A 283 32.30 3.75 -4.53
C ASP A 283 33.28 3.71 -5.72
N VAL A 284 33.14 2.74 -6.64
CA VAL A 284 34.01 2.59 -7.82
C VAL A 284 33.49 3.36 -9.04
N LEU A 285 32.23 3.82 -9.03
CA LEU A 285 31.60 4.54 -10.14
C LEU A 285 31.48 6.06 -9.93
N THR A 286 32.00 6.57 -8.82
CA THR A 286 32.31 8.00 -8.63
C THR A 286 33.82 8.21 -8.72
N GLY A 287 34.36 8.01 -9.92
CA GLY A 287 35.72 8.38 -10.32
C GLY A 287 35.70 8.87 -11.76
#